data_AF-A0A1H7CR38-F1
#
_entry.id   AF-A0A1H7CR38-F1
#
_cell.length_a   1.000
_cell.length_b   1.000
_cell.length_c   1.000
_cell.angle_alpha   90.00
_cell.angle_beta   90.00
_cell.angle_gamma   90.00
#
_symmetry.space_group_name_H-M   'P 1'
#
loop_
_entity.id
_entity.type
_entity.pdbx_description
1 polymer ?
#
loop_
_entity_poly.entity_id
_entity_poly.type
_entity_poly.pdbx_seq_one_letter_code
_entity_poly.pdbx_strand_id
1 'polypeptide(L)'
;MSLVLENLKCDIIEFDALYKENENQEAWKQALGLYRGPLLMEDFYEWTEVLEAYYDFRYLELLDKLATYYENKGLKKAAEDILEYLRE
;
A
#
# COMPACT_ATOMS: atom_id res chain seq x y z
N MET A 1 14.58 -6.53 -28.70
CA MET A 1 13.35 -7.13 -28.15
C MET A 1 12.56 -5.98 -27.54
N SER A 2 11.35 -5.70 -28.02
CA SER A 2 10.50 -4.62 -27.50
C SER A 2 9.43 -5.26 -26.61
N LEU A 3 9.28 -4.75 -25.39
CA LEU A 3 8.24 -5.16 -24.48
C LEU A 3 6.98 -4.34 -24.80
N VAL A 4 5.89 -5.00 -25.20
CA VAL A 4 4.59 -4.35 -25.46
C VAL A 4 3.76 -4.45 -24.19
N LEU A 5 3.47 -3.32 -23.56
CA LEU A 5 2.86 -3.22 -22.23
C LEU A 5 1.32 -3.16 -22.23
N GLU A 6 0.69 -3.20 -23.40
CA GLU A 6 -0.74 -2.89 -23.56
C GLU A 6 -1.70 -3.84 -22.81
N ASN A 7 -1.23 -5.01 -22.37
CA ASN A 7 -2.00 -5.97 -21.57
C ASN A 7 -1.32 -6.36 -20.25
N LEU A 8 -0.29 -5.62 -19.82
CA LEU A 8 0.39 -5.92 -18.57
C LEU A 8 -0.45 -5.41 -17.39
N LYS A 9 -1.01 -6.34 -16.62
CA LYS A 9 -1.49 -6.03 -15.27
C LYS A 9 -0.29 -6.03 -14.33
N CYS A 10 -0.07 -4.92 -13.65
CA CYS A 10 1.05 -4.74 -12.74
C CYS A 10 0.55 -4.12 -11.44
N ASP A 11 0.64 -4.91 -10.37
CA ASP A 11 0.14 -4.55 -9.04
C ASP A 11 0.78 -3.23 -8.54
N ILE A 12 2.04 -2.97 -8.89
CA ILE A 12 2.75 -1.73 -8.53
C ILE A 12 2.16 -0.51 -9.23
N ILE A 13 1.87 -0.63 -10.53
CA ILE A 13 1.26 0.47 -11.29
C ILE A 13 -0.16 0.75 -10.77
N GLU A 14 -0.90 -0.32 -10.43
CA GLU A 14 -2.24 -0.21 -9.87
C GLU A 14 -2.21 0.39 -8.45
N PHE A 15 -1.26 -0.02 -7.61
CA PHE A 15 -1.02 0.57 -6.30
C PHE A 15 -0.77 2.08 -6.39
N ASP A 16 0.13 2.51 -7.28
CA ASP A 16 0.46 3.93 -7.47
C ASP A 16 -0.73 4.75 -7.95
N ALA A 17 -1.60 4.17 -8.78
CA ALA A 17 -2.82 4.82 -9.22
C ALA A 17 -3.81 4.99 -8.06
N LEU A 18 -4.04 3.94 -7.27
CA LEU A 18 -4.95 3.96 -6.13
C LEU A 18 -4.44 4.83 -4.98
N TYR A 19 -3.12 4.87 -4.73
CA TYR A 19 -2.52 5.72 -3.71
C TYR A 19 -2.73 7.22 -3.97
N LYS A 20 -2.81 7.63 -5.25
CA LYS A 20 -3.03 9.02 -5.66
C LYS A 20 -4.49 9.49 -5.48
N GLU A 21 -5.43 8.57 -5.28
CA GLU A 21 -6.83 8.89 -5.02
C GLU A 21 -6.98 9.44 -3.60
N ASN A 22 -7.06 10.78 -3.50
CA ASN A 22 -7.27 11.47 -2.24
C ASN A 22 -8.69 11.23 -1.73
N GLU A 23 -8.82 11.09 -0.40
CA GLU A 23 -10.10 10.98 0.31
C GLU A 23 -11.01 9.81 -0.14
N ASN A 24 -10.43 8.76 -0.74
CA ASN A 24 -11.16 7.59 -1.18
C ASN A 24 -10.73 6.35 -0.40
N GLN A 25 -11.46 6.03 0.68
CA GLN A 25 -11.12 4.89 1.54
C GLN A 25 -11.19 3.53 0.81
N GLU A 26 -12.03 3.40 -0.21
CA GLU A 26 -12.09 2.14 -0.98
C GLU A 26 -10.87 1.98 -1.88
N ALA A 27 -10.34 3.07 -2.43
CA ALA A 27 -9.06 3.04 -3.15
C ALA A 27 -7.91 2.68 -2.20
N TRP A 28 -7.90 3.23 -0.98
CA TRP A 28 -6.87 2.89 0.02
C TRP A 28 -6.89 1.42 0.40
N LYS A 29 -8.08 0.84 0.65
CA LYS A 29 -8.23 -0.60 0.93
C LYS A 29 -7.75 -1.47 -0.23
N GLN A 30 -8.06 -1.08 -1.46
CA GLN A 30 -7.61 -1.80 -2.65
C GLN A 30 -6.08 -1.74 -2.77
N ALA A 31 -5.48 -0.56 -2.58
CA ALA A 31 -4.02 -0.40 -2.59
C ALA A 31 -3.35 -1.25 -1.51
N LEU A 32 -3.88 -1.24 -0.28
CA LEU A 32 -3.39 -2.09 0.82
C LEU A 32 -3.45 -3.58 0.47
N GLY A 33 -4.48 -4.03 -0.26
CA GLY A 33 -4.61 -5.42 -0.71
C GLY A 33 -3.65 -5.84 -1.83
N LEU A 34 -3.07 -4.89 -2.56
CA LEU A 34 -2.08 -5.15 -3.61
C LEU A 34 -0.66 -5.31 -3.05
N TYR A 35 -0.36 -4.65 -1.93
CA TYR A 35 0.94 -4.75 -1.29
C TYR A 35 1.04 -6.06 -0.49
N ARG A 36 1.90 -6.98 -0.94
CA ARG A 36 2.06 -8.33 -0.33
C ARG A 36 3.35 -8.50 0.47
N GLY A 37 4.18 -7.46 0.54
CA GLY A 37 5.50 -7.49 1.17
C GLY A 37 6.57 -6.82 0.30
N PRO A 38 7.85 -6.92 0.72
CA PRO A 38 8.97 -6.32 0.02
C PRO A 38 9.09 -6.79 -1.44
N LEU A 39 9.56 -5.90 -2.30
CA LEU A 39 9.74 -6.18 -3.72
C LEU A 39 10.79 -7.27 -3.93
N LEU A 40 10.41 -8.30 -4.67
CA LEU A 40 11.29 -9.44 -4.95
C LEU A 40 11.82 -10.10 -3.66
N MET A 41 11.00 -10.17 -2.60
CA MET A 41 11.38 -10.74 -1.29
C MET A 41 12.13 -12.08 -1.35
N GLU A 42 11.85 -12.92 -2.35
CA GLU A 42 12.52 -14.22 -2.54
C GLU A 42 13.98 -14.09 -2.99
N ASP A 43 14.31 -13.02 -3.73
CA ASP A 43 15.63 -12.75 -4.29
C ASP A 43 16.01 -11.28 -4.01
N PHE A 44 16.81 -11.04 -2.97
CA PHE A 44 17.26 -9.69 -2.64
C PHE A 44 18.17 -9.13 -3.74
N TYR A 45 17.84 -7.92 -4.22
CA TYR A 45 18.69 -7.15 -5.10
C TYR A 45 18.93 -5.75 -4.52
N GLU A 46 20.18 -5.33 -4.41
CA GLU A 46 20.53 -4.01 -3.85
C GLU A 46 19.80 -2.84 -4.55
N TRP A 47 19.54 -2.96 -5.86
CA TRP A 47 18.84 -1.92 -6.60
C TRP A 47 17.35 -1.77 -6.21
N THR A 48 16.73 -2.76 -5.55
CA THR A 48 15.35 -2.68 -5.09
C THR A 48 15.20 -1.99 -3.75
N GLU A 49 16.26 -1.84 -2.97
CA GLU A 49 16.20 -1.33 -1.58
C GLU A 49 15.44 0.01 -1.47
N VAL A 50 15.74 0.95 -2.37
CA VAL A 50 15.07 2.26 -2.40
C VAL A 50 13.59 2.14 -2.78
N LEU A 51 13.25 1.20 -3.66
CA LEU A 51 11.87 0.97 -4.07
C LEU A 51 11.09 0.26 -2.96
N GLU A 52 11.70 -0.71 -2.27
CA GLU A 52 11.11 -1.37 -1.10
C GLU A 52 10.74 -0.33 -0.03
N ALA A 53 11.72 0.48 0.41
CA ALA A 53 11.47 1.53 1.38
C ALA A 53 10.38 2.52 0.92
N TYR A 54 10.33 2.83 -0.38
CA TYR A 54 9.31 3.70 -0.98
C TYR A 54 7.89 3.12 -0.89
N TYR A 55 7.70 1.82 -1.11
CA TYR A 55 6.38 1.19 -1.03
C TYR A 55 5.99 0.85 0.42
N ASP A 56 6.94 0.43 1.25
CA ASP A 56 6.74 0.16 2.66
C ASP A 56 6.21 1.41 3.37
N PHE A 57 6.86 2.56 3.13
CA PHE A 57 6.42 3.82 3.72
C PHE A 57 5.00 4.20 3.30
N ARG A 58 4.64 4.05 2.02
CA ARG A 58 3.29 4.35 1.54
C ARG A 58 2.24 3.40 2.07
N TYR A 59 2.59 2.14 2.23
CA TYR A 59 1.72 1.17 2.85
C TYR A 59 1.37 1.58 4.28
N LEU A 60 2.38 1.99 5.07
CA LEU A 60 2.18 2.52 6.43
C LEU A 60 1.34 3.81 6.43
N GLU A 61 1.60 4.75 5.51
CA GLU A 61 0.79 5.96 5.36
C GLU A 61 -0.68 5.67 5.05
N LEU A 62 -0.96 4.67 4.20
CA LEU A 62 -2.34 4.28 3.87
C LEU A 62 -3.04 3.66 5.08
N LEU A 63 -2.33 2.85 5.88
CA LEU A 63 -2.86 2.31 7.13
C LEU A 63 -3.20 3.43 8.12
N ASP A 64 -2.31 4.40 8.32
CA ASP A 64 -2.54 5.54 9.20
C ASP A 64 -3.73 6.41 8.75
N LYS A 65 -3.82 6.68 7.43
CA LYS A 65 -4.99 7.36 6.82
C LYS A 65 -6.28 6.60 7.08
N LEU A 66 -6.26 5.27 6.94
CA LEU A 66 -7.45 4.43 7.14
C LEU A 66 -7.85 4.35 8.62
N ALA A 67 -6.89 4.26 9.54
CA ALA A 67 -7.12 4.33 10.98
C ALA A 67 -7.78 5.67 11.36
N THR A 68 -7.19 6.79 10.92
CA THR A 68 -7.74 8.14 11.13
C THR A 68 -9.17 8.28 10.58
N TYR A 69 -9.42 7.73 9.40
CA TYR A 69 -10.77 7.70 8.82
C TYR A 69 -11.77 6.94 9.69
N TYR A 70 -11.39 5.77 10.21
CA TYR A 70 -12.26 4.98 11.08
C TYR A 70 -12.49 5.65 12.44
N GLU A 71 -11.49 6.29 13.03
CA GLU A 71 -11.68 7.09 14.26
C GLU A 71 -12.71 8.21 14.03
N ASN A 72 -12.58 8.96 12.94
CA ASN A 72 -13.49 10.04 12.58
C ASN A 72 -14.92 9.56 12.30
N LYS A 73 -15.09 8.30 11.89
CA LYS A 73 -16.41 7.66 11.71
C LYS A 73 -16.96 7.02 12.98
N GLY A 74 -16.22 7.06 14.10
CA GLY A 74 -16.60 6.43 15.36
C GLY A 74 -16.40 4.92 15.38
N LEU A 75 -15.70 4.35 14.39
CA LEU A 75 -15.37 2.93 14.28
C LEU A 75 -14.08 2.61 15.05
N LYS A 76 -14.08 2.91 16.35
CA LYS A 76 -12.87 2.88 17.21
C LYS A 76 -12.12 1.55 17.17
N LYS A 77 -12.84 0.43 17.23
CA LYS A 77 -12.23 -0.90 17.22
C LYS A 77 -11.41 -1.16 15.94
N ALA A 78 -11.94 -0.79 14.78
CA ALA A 78 -11.23 -0.96 13.51
C ALA A 78 -10.00 -0.06 13.39
N ALA A 79 -10.02 1.12 14.01
CA ALA A 79 -8.85 1.98 14.09
C ALA A 79 -7.79 1.42 15.06
N GLU A 80 -8.22 0.94 16.23
CA GLU A 80 -7.34 0.33 17.24
C GLU A 80 -6.62 -0.91 16.66
N ASP A 81 -7.33 -1.79 15.95
CA ASP A 81 -6.76 -2.97 15.31
C ASP A 81 -5.64 -2.59 14.30
N ILE A 82 -5.82 -1.49 13.54
CA ILE A 82 -4.81 -0.99 12.59
C ILE A 82 -3.63 -0.35 13.31
N LEU A 83 -3.89 0.45 14.35
CA LEU A 83 -2.84 1.12 15.13
C LEU A 83 -2.00 0.13 15.94
N GLU A 84 -2.58 -1.00 16.36
CA GLU A 84 -1.86 -2.10 16.99
C GLU A 84 -0.91 -2.75 15.99
N TYR A 85 -1.39 -3.07 14.78
CA TYR A 85 -0.55 -3.58 13.69
C TYR A 85 0.63 -2.66 13.35
N LEU A 86 0.44 -1.34 13.40
CA LEU A 86 1.51 -0.36 13.14
C LEU A 86 2.59 -0.28 14.25
N ARG A 87 2.37 -0.89 15.42
CA ARG A 87 3.30 -0.87 16.56
C ARG A 87 4.15 -2.12 16.71
N GLU A 88 3.78 -3.21 16.02
CA GLU A 88 4.54 -4.47 15.96
C GLU A 88 5.73 -4.36 15.00
#